data_AF-A0A382TUM2-F1
#
_entry.id   AF-A0A382TUM2-F1
#
_cell.length_a   1.000
_cell.length_b   1.000
_cell.length_c   1.000
_cell.angle_alpha   90.00
_cell.angle_beta   90.00
_cell.angle_gamma   90.00
#
_symmetry.space_group_name_H-M   'P 1'
#
loop_
_entity.id
_entity.type
_entity.pdbx_description
1 polymer ?
#
loop_
_entity_poly.entity_id
_entity_poly.type
_entity_poly.pdbx_seq_one_letter_code
_entity_poly.pdbx_strand_id
1 'polypeptide(L)'
;VILVTITITITYRNHYPTKYTPYQQYLYNRIKSFRDGFVTPKPWFEIRKILTSEGLKSPLGKKLGNHHVLSIYQKGKIREKRLKSQIKVTKTLEVTEFKGDQVTIL
;
A
#
# COMPACT_ATOMS: atom_id res chain seq x y z
N VAL A 1 -23.40 24.30 35.45
CA VAL A 1 -23.20 23.09 34.62
C VAL A 1 -22.28 23.49 33.49
N ILE A 2 -21.09 22.89 33.40
CA ILE A 2 -20.14 23.18 32.30
C ILE A 2 -20.42 22.15 31.21
N LEU A 3 -20.77 22.62 30.02
CA LEU A 3 -21.05 21.78 28.87
C LEU A 3 -19.76 21.67 28.05
N VAL A 4 -19.18 20.47 28.00
CA VAL A 4 -17.96 20.20 27.24
C VAL A 4 -18.34 19.31 26.06
N THR A 5 -18.24 19.84 24.85
CA THR A 5 -18.44 19.07 23.63
C THR A 5 -17.07 18.58 23.13
N ILE A 6 -16.86 17.26 23.12
CA ILE A 6 -15.66 16.64 22.57
C ILE A 6 -16.01 16.05 21.21
N THR A 7 -15.29 16.48 20.16
CA THR A 7 -15.41 15.88 18.82
C THR A 7 -14.13 15.12 18.50
N ILE A 8 -14.22 13.79 18.42
CA ILE A 8 -13.10 12.94 18.03
C ILE A 8 -13.28 12.56 16.56
N THR A 9 -12.32 12.95 15.72
CA THR A 9 -12.27 12.52 14.30
C THR A 9 -11.19 11.47 14.13
N ILE A 10 -11.57 10.22 13.90
CA ILE A 10 -10.63 9.13 13.63
C ILE A 10 -10.54 8.91 12.11
N THR A 11 -9.39 9.22 11.53
CA THR A 11 -9.09 8.96 10.12
C THR A 11 -8.21 7.72 10.03
N TYR A 12 -8.74 6.60 9.53
CA TYR A 12 -7.98 5.36 9.42
C TYR A 12 -8.15 4.69 8.05
N ARG A 13 -7.12 3.94 7.64
CA ARG A 13 -7.19 3.08 6.44
C ARG A 13 -7.48 1.65 6.89
N ASN A 14 -8.50 1.01 6.32
CA ASN A 14 -8.81 -0.42 6.55
C ASN A 14 -7.68 -1.37 6.10
N HIS A 15 -6.70 -0.87 5.36
CA HIS A 15 -5.56 -1.65 4.91
C HIS A 15 -4.37 -1.41 5.82
N TYR A 16 -3.98 -2.43 6.59
CA TYR A 16 -2.65 -2.46 7.17
C TYR A 16 -1.62 -2.20 6.05
N PRO A 17 -0.69 -1.25 6.22
CA PRO A 17 0.47 -1.18 5.37
C PRO A 17 1.26 -2.48 5.60
N THR A 18 0.96 -3.52 4.81
CA THR A 18 1.74 -4.76 4.83
C THR A 18 3.22 -4.36 4.70
N LYS A 19 4.11 -4.96 5.48
CA LYS A 19 5.58 -4.73 5.38
C LYS A 19 6.02 -5.01 3.93
N TYR A 20 6.05 -3.95 3.13
CA TYR A 20 6.48 -3.98 1.75
C TYR A 20 7.88 -3.40 1.75
N THR A 21 8.87 -4.25 1.53
CA THR A 21 10.27 -3.88 1.73
C THR A 21 10.72 -2.87 0.68
N PRO A 22 11.75 -2.06 0.98
CA PRO A 22 12.36 -1.17 -0.02
C PRO A 22 12.78 -1.93 -1.30
N TYR A 23 13.27 -3.16 -1.15
CA TYR A 23 13.63 -4.00 -2.28
C TYR A 23 12.43 -4.44 -3.13
N GLN A 24 11.29 -4.77 -2.51
CA GLN A 24 10.06 -5.06 -3.26
C GLN A 24 9.59 -3.84 -4.06
N GLN A 25 9.66 -2.63 -3.46
CA GLN A 25 9.34 -1.39 -4.15
C GLN A 25 10.31 -1.09 -5.29
N TYR A 26 11.60 -1.31 -5.08
CA TYR A 26 12.61 -1.20 -6.12
C TYR A 26 12.30 -2.12 -7.31
N LEU A 27 12.07 -3.41 -7.07
CA LEU A 27 11.72 -4.36 -8.12
C LEU A 27 10.45 -3.96 -8.87
N TYR A 28 9.41 -3.53 -8.14
CA TYR A 28 8.17 -3.06 -8.76
C TYR A 28 8.42 -1.84 -9.66
N ASN A 29 9.17 -0.85 -9.18
CA ASN A 29 9.48 0.36 -9.96
C ASN A 29 10.24 0.01 -11.25
N ARG A 30 11.25 -0.88 -11.17
CA ARG A 30 12.00 -1.36 -12.34
C ARG A 30 11.09 -2.08 -13.34
N ILE A 31 10.23 -2.98 -12.87
CA ILE A 31 9.30 -3.70 -13.77
C ILE A 31 8.30 -2.73 -14.40
N LYS A 32 7.76 -1.80 -13.60
CA LYS A 32 6.84 -0.77 -14.07
C LYS A 32 7.47 0.14 -15.11
N SER A 33 8.73 0.55 -14.98
CA SER A 33 9.40 1.40 -15.98
C SER A 33 9.49 0.71 -17.35
N PHE A 34 9.68 -0.61 -17.40
CA PHE A 34 9.68 -1.36 -18.66
C PHE A 34 8.30 -1.63 -19.24
N ARG A 35 7.27 -1.69 -18.38
CA ARG A 35 5.90 -2.03 -18.79
C ARG A 35 5.06 -0.80 -19.14
N ASP A 36 5.16 0.25 -18.33
CA ASP A 36 4.33 1.45 -18.39
C ASP A 36 5.15 2.66 -18.92
N GLY A 37 6.49 2.56 -19.01
CA GLY A 37 7.37 3.68 -19.38
C GLY A 37 7.83 3.72 -20.84
N PHE A 38 7.40 2.76 -21.68
CA PHE A 38 7.73 2.70 -23.11
C PHE A 38 6.46 2.75 -23.95
N VAL A 39 6.56 3.26 -25.19
CA VAL A 39 5.45 3.27 -26.17
C VAL A 39 4.91 1.85 -26.39
N THR A 40 5.82 0.88 -26.56
CA THR A 40 5.48 -0.54 -26.62
C THR A 40 5.92 -1.22 -25.32
N PRO A 41 4.98 -1.78 -24.52
CA PRO A 41 5.31 -2.47 -23.28
C PRO A 41 6.23 -3.67 -23.52
N LYS A 42 7.36 -3.74 -22.82
CA LYS A 42 8.25 -4.90 -22.95
C LYS A 42 7.55 -6.20 -22.53
N PRO A 43 7.77 -7.31 -23.26
CA PRO A 43 7.30 -8.62 -22.84
C PRO A 43 7.91 -9.07 -21.50
N TRP A 44 7.17 -9.86 -20.73
CA TRP A 44 7.62 -10.32 -19.40
C TRP A 44 8.94 -11.10 -19.43
N PHE A 45 9.18 -11.87 -20.50
CA PHE A 45 10.41 -12.64 -20.65
C PHE A 45 11.64 -11.74 -20.87
N GLU A 46 11.49 -10.61 -21.58
CA GLU A 46 12.56 -9.64 -21.77
C GLU A 46 12.90 -8.94 -20.45
N ILE A 47 11.86 -8.48 -19.74
CA ILE A 47 12.03 -7.84 -18.43
C ILE A 47 12.75 -8.81 -17.47
N ARG A 48 12.33 -10.08 -17.42
CA ARG A 48 13.02 -11.10 -16.64
C ARG A 48 14.49 -11.23 -17.03
N LYS A 49 14.80 -11.30 -18.33
CA LYS A 49 16.18 -11.44 -18.81
C LYS A 49 17.05 -10.28 -18.32
N ILE A 50 16.58 -9.04 -18.51
CA ILE A 50 17.27 -7.82 -18.07
C ILE A 50 17.52 -7.84 -16.55
N LEU A 51 16.48 -8.06 -15.75
CA LEU A 51 16.62 -8.06 -14.29
C LEU A 51 17.54 -9.19 -13.79
N THR A 52 17.48 -10.36 -14.43
CA THR A 52 18.35 -11.49 -14.07
C THR A 52 19.80 -11.24 -14.47
N SER A 53 20.06 -10.61 -15.62
CA SER A 53 21.42 -10.23 -16.02
C SER A 53 22.04 -9.16 -15.12
N GLU A 54 21.21 -8.31 -14.52
CA GLU A 54 21.61 -7.35 -13.47
C GLU A 54 21.84 -8.02 -12.10
N GLY A 55 21.69 -9.34 -11.99
CA GLY A 55 21.87 -10.08 -10.74
C GLY A 55 20.69 -10.00 -9.77
N LEU A 56 19.55 -9.44 -10.18
CA LEU A 56 18.38 -9.28 -9.31
C LEU A 56 17.65 -10.60 -9.07
N LYS A 57 17.20 -10.77 -7.84
CA LYS A 57 16.48 -11.96 -7.36
C LYS A 57 15.07 -11.60 -6.89
N SER A 58 14.21 -12.60 -6.68
CA SER A 58 12.91 -12.39 -6.04
C SER A 58 13.10 -11.83 -4.62
N PRO A 59 12.05 -11.27 -3.99
CA PRO A 59 12.14 -10.81 -2.60
C PRO A 59 12.59 -11.87 -1.60
N LEU A 60 12.45 -13.15 -1.94
CA LEU A 60 12.90 -14.30 -1.14
C LEU A 60 14.27 -14.84 -1.57
N GLY A 61 15.01 -14.10 -2.39
CA GLY A 61 16.34 -14.51 -2.87
C GLY A 61 16.34 -15.62 -3.94
N LYS A 62 15.20 -15.92 -4.57
CA LYS A 62 15.13 -16.94 -5.65
C LYS A 62 15.40 -16.32 -7.02
N LYS A 63 15.84 -17.12 -8.00
CA LYS A 63 15.99 -16.66 -9.40
C LYS A 63 14.65 -16.15 -9.96
N LEU A 64 14.68 -15.04 -10.68
CA LEU A 64 13.48 -14.48 -11.30
C LEU A 64 12.97 -15.37 -12.44
N GLY A 65 11.67 -15.61 -12.43
CA GLY A 65 10.91 -16.31 -13.45
C GLY A 65 9.86 -15.36 -14.03
N ASN A 66 9.27 -15.71 -15.18
CA ASN A 66 8.27 -14.84 -15.81
C ASN A 66 7.07 -14.58 -14.88
N HIS A 67 6.61 -15.62 -14.18
CA HIS A 67 5.53 -15.52 -13.19
C HIS A 67 5.91 -14.63 -11.99
N HIS A 68 7.17 -14.62 -11.57
CA HIS A 68 7.65 -13.73 -10.51
C HIS A 68 7.51 -12.26 -10.94
N VAL A 69 7.98 -11.92 -12.15
CA VAL A 69 7.90 -10.55 -12.70
C VAL A 69 6.44 -10.08 -12.78
N LEU A 70 5.56 -10.92 -13.36
CA LEU A 70 4.14 -10.62 -13.47
C LEU A 70 3.48 -10.41 -12.09
N SER A 71 3.76 -11.30 -11.13
CA SER A 71 3.19 -11.21 -9.78
C SER A 71 3.63 -9.94 -9.05
N ILE A 72 4.90 -9.57 -9.17
CA ILE A 72 5.44 -8.33 -8.57
C ILE A 72 4.72 -7.11 -9.16
N TYR A 73 4.57 -7.07 -10.49
CA TYR A 73 3.86 -5.97 -11.17
C TYR A 73 2.41 -5.85 -10.70
N GLN A 74 1.64 -6.94 -10.74
CA GLN A 74 0.23 -6.94 -10.35
C GLN A 74 0.04 -6.52 -8.88
N LYS A 75 0.83 -7.09 -7.97
CA LYS A 75 0.78 -6.75 -6.54
C LYS A 75 1.16 -5.29 -6.28
N GLY A 76 2.15 -4.78 -7.00
CA GLY A 76 2.56 -3.37 -6.93
C GLY A 76 1.47 -2.42 -7.44
N LYS A 77 0.78 -2.74 -8.54
CA LYS A 77 -0.36 -1.92 -9.05
C LYS A 77 -1.50 -1.88 -8.04
N ILE A 78 -1.85 -3.01 -7.41
CA ILE A 78 -2.86 -3.05 -6.35
C ILE A 78 -2.42 -2.20 -5.14
N ARG A 79 -1.13 -2.22 -4.78
CA ARG A 79 -0.60 -1.36 -3.72
C ARG A 79 -0.66 0.12 -4.10
N GLU A 80 -0.30 0.48 -5.32
CA GLU A 80 -0.36 1.87 -5.81
C GLU A 80 -1.80 2.42 -5.76
N LYS A 81 -2.78 1.62 -6.19
CA LYS A 81 -4.21 1.96 -6.06
C LYS A 81 -4.62 2.18 -4.59
N ARG A 82 -4.20 1.29 -3.67
CA ARG A 82 -4.46 1.40 -2.22
C ARG A 82 -3.80 2.62 -1.56
N LEU A 83 -2.62 3.04 -2.04
CA LEU A 83 -1.94 4.21 -1.49
C LEU A 83 -2.56 5.52 -1.98
N LYS A 84 -3.06 5.54 -3.23
CA LYS A 84 -3.75 6.68 -3.85
C LYS A 84 -5.23 6.79 -3.47
N SER A 85 -5.85 5.72 -2.96
CA SER A 85 -7.26 5.77 -2.55
C SER A 85 -7.45 6.74 -1.37
N GLN A 86 -8.46 7.60 -1.48
CA GLN A 86 -8.85 8.54 -0.42
C GLN A 86 -9.29 7.80 0.84
N ILE A 87 -8.95 8.37 2.00
CA ILE A 87 -9.37 7.84 3.29
C ILE A 87 -10.83 8.26 3.47
N LYS A 88 -11.77 7.31 3.54
CA LYS A 88 -13.19 7.58 3.74
C LYS A 88 -13.75 6.74 4.87
N VAL A 89 -13.40 7.10 6.10
CA VAL A 89 -14.29 6.89 7.24
C VAL A 89 -14.11 8.06 8.18
N THR A 90 -15.13 8.91 8.28
CA THR A 90 -15.25 9.91 9.35
C THR A 90 -16.17 9.29 10.39
N LYS A 91 -15.66 9.02 11.59
CA LYS A 91 -16.50 8.73 12.74
C LYS A 91 -16.55 9.97 13.62
N THR A 92 -17.75 10.44 13.90
CA THR A 92 -18.04 11.49 14.88
C THR A 92 -18.61 10.81 16.12
N LEU A 93 -18.02 11.11 17.27
CA LEU A 93 -18.48 10.65 18.57
C LEU A 93 -18.98 11.89 19.34
N GLU A 94 -20.17 11.80 19.90
CA GLU A 94 -20.77 12.87 20.71
C GLU A 94 -20.86 12.38 22.16
N VAL A 95 -20.34 13.19 23.11
CA VAL A 95 -20.39 12.88 24.53
C VAL A 95 -21.66 13.48 25.13
N THR A 96 -22.56 12.62 25.62
CA THR A 96 -23.88 13.03 26.13
C THR A 96 -23.94 13.28 27.64
N GLU A 97 -23.01 12.76 28.45
CA GLU A 97 -23.04 12.95 29.91
C GLU A 97 -21.64 12.88 30.55
N PHE A 98 -21.34 13.84 31.44
CA PHE A 98 -20.15 13.83 32.30
C PHE A 98 -20.59 13.63 33.76
N LYS A 99 -20.18 12.53 34.39
CA LYS A 99 -20.34 12.30 35.84
C LYS A 99 -18.98 12.06 36.48
N GLY A 100 -18.50 13.06 37.22
CA GLY A 100 -17.23 12.97 37.96
C GLY A 100 -16.04 12.63 37.05
N ASP A 101 -15.31 11.58 37.39
CA ASP A 101 -14.04 11.18 36.74
C ASP A 101 -14.20 10.24 35.53
N GLN A 102 -15.43 9.98 35.06
CA GLN A 102 -15.68 9.00 33.99
C GLN A 102 -16.40 9.62 32.78
N VAL A 103 -15.96 9.22 31.58
CA VAL A 103 -16.53 9.60 30.29
C VAL A 103 -17.01 8.35 29.56
N THR A 104 -18.29 8.30 29.20
CA THR A 104 -18.89 7.22 28.39
C THR A 104 -19.00 7.67 26.94
N ILE A 105 -18.47 6.87 26.01
CA ILE A 105 -18.44 7.14 24.57
C ILE A 105 -19.33 6.10 23.87
N LEU A 106 -20.29 6.55 23.03
CA LEU A 106 -21.15 5.69 22.17
C LEU A 106 -20.67 5.70 20.72
#